data_AF-A0A2M8A3G3-F1
#
_entry.id   AF-A0A2M8A3G3-F1
#
_cell.length_a   1.000
_cell.length_b   1.000
_cell.length_c   1.000
_cell.angle_alpha   90.00
_cell.angle_beta   90.00
_cell.angle_gamma   90.00
#
_symmetry.space_group_name_H-M   'P 1'
#
loop_
_entity.id
_entity.type
_entity.pdbx_description
1 polymer ?
#
loop_
_entity_poly.entity_id
_entity_poly.type
_entity_poly.pdbx_seq_one_letter_code
_entity_poly.pdbx_strand_id
1 'polypeptide(L)'
;MNNLKNQLPLILCLGWFALGLSQESESRTDAQNERQTIDNQFEDIYRKSGNYNDEKGQTYEVARKTWLLQLQKNVTDTLSNYKSELQKQFAEINLQKQQIDSLTAYRNQLLQQLEETKRTKDSIGFMGFLEMHKNFYRFFMWFIIVVLLGLFLLFFYKFKQSNIVTEYAKSALNDLEEEYATHRQKALEREQRAMRKLQDEINKNKYKNTK
;
A
#
# COMPACT_ATOMS: atom_id res chain seq x y z
N MET A 1 2.89 -23.61 -22.41
CA MET A 1 2.26 -24.91 -22.08
C MET A 1 2.14 -25.20 -20.58
N ASN A 2 2.40 -24.23 -19.67
CA ASN A 2 2.40 -24.51 -18.22
C ASN A 2 1.06 -24.20 -17.52
N ASN A 3 0.16 -23.42 -18.14
CA ASN A 3 -1.14 -23.09 -17.57
C ASN A 3 -2.18 -24.22 -17.71
N LEU A 4 -1.99 -25.18 -18.62
CA LEU A 4 -2.95 -26.28 -18.83
C LEU A 4 -2.76 -27.42 -17.81
N LYS A 5 -1.51 -27.65 -17.34
CA LYS A 5 -1.20 -28.66 -16.31
C LYS A 5 -1.72 -28.28 -14.92
N ASN A 6 -1.82 -26.98 -14.60
CA ASN A 6 -2.31 -26.50 -13.30
C ASN A 6 -3.83 -26.52 -13.15
N GLN A 7 -4.60 -26.68 -14.23
CA GLN A 7 -6.08 -26.71 -14.21
C GLN A 7 -6.66 -28.13 -14.11
N LEU A 8 -5.84 -29.15 -14.41
CA LEU A 8 -6.21 -30.57 -14.36
C LEU A 8 -6.63 -31.06 -12.95
N PRO A 9 -5.96 -30.68 -11.83
CA PRO A 9 -6.40 -31.11 -10.50
C PRO A 9 -7.69 -30.43 -10.05
N LEU A 10 -7.99 -29.23 -10.55
CA LEU A 10 -9.21 -28.48 -10.20
C LEU A 10 -10.47 -29.13 -10.81
N ILE A 11 -10.37 -29.59 -12.06
CA ILE A 11 -11.45 -30.27 -12.79
C ILE A 11 -11.72 -31.66 -12.18
N LEU A 12 -10.68 -32.34 -11.70
CA LEU A 12 -10.80 -33.67 -11.08
C LEU A 12 -11.47 -33.61 -9.69
N CYS A 13 -11.25 -32.53 -8.93
CA CYS A 13 -11.98 -32.28 -7.67
C CYS A 13 -13.46 -31.96 -7.88
N LEU A 14 -13.82 -31.23 -8.94
CA LEU A 14 -15.22 -30.93 -9.28
C LEU A 14 -16.01 -32.18 -9.67
N GLY A 15 -15.37 -33.16 -10.32
CA GLY A 15 -15.97 -34.44 -10.68
C GLY A 15 -16.30 -35.35 -9.48
N TRP A 16 -15.47 -35.34 -8.43
CA TRP A 16 -15.74 -36.11 -7.20
C TRP A 16 -16.79 -35.46 -6.30
N PHE A 17 -16.96 -34.13 -6.35
CA PHE A 17 -18.00 -33.45 -5.58
C PHE A 17 -19.42 -33.76 -6.10
N ALA A 18 -19.59 -33.97 -7.41
CA ALA A 18 -20.89 -34.28 -8.01
C ALA A 18 -21.43 -35.68 -7.65
N LEU A 19 -20.54 -36.65 -7.38
CA LEU A 19 -20.93 -38.02 -7.00
C LEU A 19 -21.34 -38.15 -5.52
N GLY A 20 -20.98 -37.18 -4.67
CA GLY A 20 -21.32 -37.17 -3.24
C GLY A 20 -22.69 -36.57 -2.92
N LEU A 21 -23.36 -35.91 -3.87
CA LEU A 21 -24.65 -35.23 -3.66
C LEU A 21 -25.88 -36.08 -4.03
N SER A 22 -25.70 -37.32 -4.49
CA SER A 22 -26.81 -38.25 -4.76
C SER A 22 -27.12 -39.11 -3.54
N GLN A 23 -27.60 -38.50 -2.47
CA GLN A 23 -28.27 -39.21 -1.38
C GLN A 23 -29.76 -38.85 -1.44
N GLU A 24 -30.53 -39.73 -2.06
CA GLU A 24 -31.99 -39.68 -2.08
C GLU A 24 -32.52 -40.22 -0.74
N SER A 25 -33.07 -39.32 0.07
CA SER A 25 -33.82 -39.67 1.27
C SER A 25 -35.12 -38.87 1.31
N GLU A 26 -36.12 -39.31 0.56
CA GLU A 26 -37.49 -38.79 0.63
C GLU A 26 -38.50 -39.94 0.60
N SER A 27 -39.64 -39.74 1.31
CA SER A 27 -40.98 -40.36 1.14
C SER A 27 -41.63 -41.07 2.33
N ARG A 28 -40.96 -41.35 3.46
CA ARG A 28 -41.63 -41.96 4.64
C ARG A 28 -42.01 -40.97 5.75
N THR A 29 -41.26 -39.88 5.90
CA THR A 29 -41.48 -38.91 6.98
C THR A 29 -42.62 -37.95 6.65
N ASP A 30 -42.75 -37.56 5.39
CA ASP A 30 -43.69 -36.53 4.94
C ASP A 30 -45.15 -37.02 4.96
N ALA A 31 -45.40 -38.24 4.48
CA ALA A 31 -46.74 -38.85 4.48
C ALA A 31 -47.30 -39.12 5.89
N GLN A 32 -46.44 -39.29 6.90
CA GLN A 32 -46.84 -39.47 8.30
C GLN A 32 -47.04 -38.12 9.01
N ASN A 33 -46.26 -37.09 8.65
CA ASN A 33 -46.42 -35.72 9.13
C ASN A 33 -47.69 -35.07 8.61
N GLU A 34 -48.04 -35.29 7.33
CA GLU A 34 -49.28 -34.78 6.75
C GLU A 34 -50.51 -35.29 7.54
N ARG A 35 -50.56 -36.58 7.89
CA ARG A 35 -51.67 -37.16 8.68
C ARG A 35 -51.78 -36.64 10.11
N GLN A 36 -50.78 -35.92 10.62
CA GLN A 36 -50.74 -35.41 12.00
C GLN A 36 -50.92 -33.90 12.11
N THR A 37 -51.19 -33.18 11.00
CA THR A 37 -51.49 -31.75 11.07
C THR A 37 -52.73 -31.48 11.92
N ILE A 38 -52.74 -30.33 12.60
CA ILE A 38 -53.90 -29.91 13.40
C ILE A 38 -55.18 -29.89 12.56
N ASP A 39 -55.09 -29.43 11.32
CA ASP A 39 -56.20 -29.40 10.37
C ASP A 39 -56.79 -30.79 10.11
N ASN A 40 -55.93 -31.78 9.84
CA ASN A 40 -56.36 -33.16 9.67
C ASN A 40 -56.93 -33.78 10.95
N GLN A 41 -56.47 -33.34 12.13
CA GLN A 41 -57.06 -33.76 13.41
C GLN A 41 -58.45 -33.15 13.65
N PHE A 42 -58.69 -31.92 13.19
CA PHE A 42 -60.02 -31.29 13.21
C PHE A 42 -60.97 -32.04 12.27
N GLU A 43 -60.58 -32.28 11.02
CA GLU A 43 -61.39 -33.00 10.03
C GLU A 43 -61.72 -34.43 10.50
N ASP A 44 -60.77 -35.10 11.14
CA ASP A 44 -60.98 -36.43 11.71
C ASP A 44 -62.03 -36.45 12.82
N ILE A 45 -62.14 -35.37 13.61
CA ILE A 45 -63.16 -35.25 14.66
C ILE A 45 -64.53 -34.99 14.03
N TYR A 46 -64.63 -34.14 13.01
CA TYR A 46 -65.86 -33.91 12.27
C TYR A 46 -66.36 -35.17 11.54
N ARG A 47 -65.44 -35.99 11.00
CA ARG A 47 -65.83 -37.25 10.33
C ARG A 47 -66.28 -38.34 11.30
N LYS A 48 -65.77 -38.33 12.54
CA LYS A 48 -66.06 -39.35 13.57
C LYS A 48 -67.17 -38.93 14.53
N SER A 49 -67.58 -37.66 14.54
CA SER A 49 -68.69 -37.18 15.34
C SER A 49 -70.01 -37.78 14.85
N GLY A 50 -70.94 -37.98 15.78
CA GLY A 50 -72.27 -38.50 15.48
C GLY A 50 -73.27 -37.37 15.31
N ASN A 51 -74.23 -37.52 14.40
CA ASN A 51 -75.31 -36.55 14.22
C ASN A 51 -76.37 -36.68 15.33
N TYR A 52 -76.74 -35.56 15.94
CA TYR A 52 -77.87 -35.44 16.86
C TYR A 52 -78.78 -34.30 16.41
N ASN A 53 -80.08 -34.56 16.25
CA ASN A 53 -81.06 -33.53 15.91
C ASN A 53 -81.92 -33.22 17.13
N ASP A 54 -82.01 -31.94 17.50
CA ASP A 54 -82.95 -31.47 18.53
C ASP A 54 -84.38 -31.43 18.00
N GLU A 55 -85.37 -31.42 18.89
CA GLU A 55 -86.80 -31.37 18.59
C GLU A 55 -87.20 -30.13 17.76
N LYS A 56 -86.35 -29.10 17.74
CA LYS A 56 -86.47 -27.88 16.95
C LYS A 56 -85.85 -27.98 15.54
N GLY A 57 -85.38 -29.16 15.13
CA GLY A 57 -84.78 -29.40 13.81
C GLY A 57 -83.34 -28.89 13.64
N GLN A 58 -82.64 -28.63 14.75
CA GLN A 58 -81.23 -28.20 14.74
C GLN A 58 -80.31 -29.43 14.78
N THR A 59 -79.34 -29.51 13.88
CA THR A 59 -78.35 -30.58 13.83
C THR A 59 -77.10 -30.22 14.63
N TYR A 60 -76.67 -31.14 15.49
CA TYR A 60 -75.48 -31.04 16.32
C TYR A 60 -74.55 -32.21 16.04
N GLU A 61 -73.26 -31.92 15.99
CA GLU A 61 -72.21 -32.93 15.93
C GLU A 61 -71.78 -33.34 17.34
N VAL A 62 -72.03 -34.59 17.70
CA VAL A 62 -71.68 -35.18 18.99
C VAL A 62 -70.28 -35.78 18.90
N ALA A 63 -69.30 -35.02 19.36
CA ALA A 63 -67.93 -35.49 19.52
C ALA A 63 -67.69 -36.06 20.93
N ARG A 64 -66.90 -37.14 21.02
CA ARG A 64 -66.46 -37.65 22.33
C ARG A 64 -65.57 -36.62 23.01
N LYS A 65 -65.83 -36.34 24.30
CA LYS A 65 -65.03 -35.41 25.11
C LYS A 65 -63.53 -35.72 25.06
N THR A 66 -63.15 -37.00 25.00
CA THR A 66 -61.75 -37.44 24.92
C THR A 66 -61.05 -36.97 23.65
N TRP A 67 -61.74 -36.91 22.51
CA TRP A 67 -61.16 -36.45 21.25
C TRP A 67 -60.93 -34.94 21.24
N LEU A 68 -61.88 -34.17 21.79
CA LEU A 68 -61.74 -32.72 21.94
C LEU A 68 -60.61 -32.35 22.90
N LEU A 69 -60.47 -33.07 24.03
CA LEU A 69 -59.37 -32.88 24.98
C LEU A 69 -58.01 -33.25 24.35
N GLN A 70 -57.95 -34.29 23.53
CA GLN A 70 -56.73 -34.68 22.81
C GLN A 70 -56.33 -33.62 21.77
N LEU A 71 -57.30 -33.09 21.01
CA LEU A 71 -57.05 -32.00 20.06
C LEU A 71 -56.55 -30.75 20.79
N GLN A 72 -57.22 -30.37 21.88
CA GLN A 72 -56.79 -29.23 22.70
C GLN A 72 -55.34 -29.40 23.15
N LYS A 73 -54.98 -30.57 23.67
CA LYS A 73 -53.61 -30.89 24.08
C LYS A 73 -52.62 -30.75 22.92
N ASN A 74 -52.92 -31.35 21.77
CA ASN A 74 -52.04 -31.32 20.61
C ASN A 74 -51.85 -29.89 20.06
N VAL A 75 -52.90 -29.07 20.05
CA VAL A 75 -52.84 -27.65 19.69
C VAL A 75 -51.97 -26.87 20.68
N THR A 76 -52.17 -27.07 21.99
CA THR A 76 -51.38 -26.37 23.02
C THR A 76 -49.91 -26.78 22.99
N ASP A 77 -49.62 -28.06 22.74
CA ASP A 77 -48.26 -28.58 22.63
C ASP A 77 -47.56 -27.98 21.40
N THR A 78 -48.25 -27.94 20.25
CA THR A 78 -47.75 -27.32 19.02
C THR A 78 -47.48 -25.83 19.20
N LEU A 79 -48.42 -25.09 19.81
CA LEU A 79 -48.25 -23.66 20.08
C LEU A 79 -47.09 -23.40 21.05
N SER A 80 -46.93 -24.23 22.08
CA SER A 80 -45.81 -24.16 23.01
C SER A 80 -44.47 -24.41 22.31
N ASN A 81 -44.41 -25.40 21.42
CA ASN A 81 -43.23 -25.69 20.61
C ASN A 81 -42.86 -24.51 19.71
N TYR A 82 -43.83 -23.95 18.97
CA TYR A 82 -43.59 -22.75 18.15
C TYR A 82 -43.12 -21.55 18.98
N LYS A 83 -43.68 -21.35 20.18
CA LYS A 83 -43.22 -20.29 21.09
C LYS A 83 -41.78 -20.52 21.54
N SER A 84 -41.40 -21.76 21.85
CA SER A 84 -40.03 -22.11 22.24
C SER A 84 -39.05 -21.95 21.09
N GLU A 85 -39.42 -22.39 19.89
CA GLU A 85 -38.65 -22.21 18.65
C GLU A 85 -38.39 -20.72 18.38
N LEU A 86 -39.45 -19.91 18.47
CA LEU A 86 -39.36 -18.47 18.25
C LEU A 86 -38.46 -17.80 19.30
N GLN A 87 -38.53 -18.22 20.56
CA GLN A 87 -37.62 -17.74 21.60
C GLN A 87 -36.16 -18.09 21.32
N LYS A 88 -35.88 -19.31 20.83
CA LYS A 88 -34.53 -19.72 20.43
C LYS A 88 -34.03 -18.89 19.24
N GLN A 89 -34.84 -18.71 18.21
CA GLN A 89 -34.51 -17.88 17.06
C GLN A 89 -34.24 -16.42 17.45
N PHE A 90 -35.04 -15.82 18.34
CA PHE A 90 -34.77 -14.48 18.86
C PHE A 90 -33.45 -14.42 19.65
N ALA A 91 -33.12 -15.45 20.43
CA ALA A 91 -31.85 -15.53 21.14
C ALA A 91 -30.66 -15.61 20.16
N GLU A 92 -30.78 -16.43 19.10
CA GLU A 92 -29.76 -16.53 18.05
C GLU A 92 -29.60 -15.23 17.27
N ILE A 93 -30.70 -14.55 16.90
CA ILE A 93 -30.67 -13.24 16.23
C ILE A 93 -29.96 -12.21 17.11
N ASN A 94 -30.24 -12.19 18.42
CA ASN A 94 -29.56 -11.29 19.34
C ASN A 94 -28.06 -11.58 19.44
N LEU A 95 -27.68 -12.86 19.48
CA LEU A 95 -26.27 -13.28 19.47
C LEU A 95 -25.56 -12.86 18.18
N GLN A 96 -26.20 -13.11 17.02
CA GLN A 96 -25.68 -12.70 15.72
C GLN A 96 -25.52 -11.17 15.62
N LYS A 97 -26.49 -10.40 16.15
CA LYS A 97 -26.40 -8.94 16.20
C LYS A 97 -25.22 -8.47 17.05
N GLN A 98 -25.02 -9.06 18.22
CA GLN A 98 -23.84 -8.76 19.06
C GLN A 98 -22.52 -9.08 18.36
N GLN A 99 -22.48 -10.20 17.61
CA GLN A 99 -21.30 -10.55 16.82
C GLN A 99 -21.06 -9.52 15.70
N ILE A 100 -22.09 -9.15 14.95
CA ILE A 100 -22.00 -8.11 13.89
C ILE A 100 -21.51 -6.78 14.46
N ASP A 101 -22.05 -6.36 15.60
CA ASP A 101 -21.65 -5.12 16.27
C ASP A 101 -20.17 -5.21 16.69
N SER A 102 -19.72 -6.34 17.23
CA SER A 102 -18.32 -6.55 17.63
C SER A 102 -17.37 -6.59 16.43
N LEU A 103 -17.75 -7.25 15.33
CA LEU A 103 -16.97 -7.30 14.09
C LEU A 103 -16.89 -5.92 13.44
N THR A 104 -17.97 -5.15 13.49
CA THR A 104 -18.01 -3.78 12.95
C THR A 104 -17.12 -2.86 13.78
N ALA A 105 -17.17 -2.97 15.12
CA ALA A 105 -16.27 -2.24 16.01
C ALA A 105 -14.79 -2.60 15.75
N TYR A 106 -14.48 -3.89 15.65
CA TYR A 106 -13.12 -4.36 15.33
C TYR A 106 -12.63 -3.87 13.98
N ARG A 107 -13.50 -3.91 12.95
CA ARG A 107 -13.19 -3.37 11.62
C ARG A 107 -12.88 -1.88 11.67
N ASN A 108 -13.66 -1.10 12.42
CA ASN A 108 -13.42 0.33 12.57
C ASN A 108 -12.10 0.62 13.29
N GLN A 109 -11.79 -0.14 14.35
CA GLN A 109 -10.49 -0.05 15.04
C GLN A 109 -9.34 -0.38 14.09
N LEU A 110 -9.47 -1.43 13.28
CA LEU A 110 -8.43 -1.83 12.32
C LEU A 110 -8.22 -0.78 11.22
N LEU A 111 -9.30 -0.14 10.75
CA LEU A 111 -9.19 0.97 9.80
C LEU A 111 -8.49 2.19 10.41
N GLN A 112 -8.80 2.53 11.66
CA GLN A 112 -8.09 3.60 12.39
C GLN A 112 -6.61 3.28 12.57
N GLN A 113 -6.27 2.06 12.99
CA GLN A 113 -4.88 1.62 13.12
C GLN A 113 -4.15 1.60 11.77
N LEU A 114 -4.82 1.23 10.68
CA LEU A 114 -4.24 1.26 9.34
C LEU A 114 -3.96 2.70 8.91
N GLU A 115 -4.89 3.62 9.15
CA GLU A 115 -4.70 5.04 8.86
C GLU A 115 -3.57 5.65 9.70
N GLU A 116 -3.51 5.35 11.00
CA GLU A 116 -2.44 5.77 11.91
C GLU A 116 -1.07 5.19 11.49
N THR A 117 -1.04 3.91 11.14
CA THR A 117 0.18 3.24 10.64
C THR A 117 0.60 3.85 9.31
N LYS A 118 -0.35 4.17 8.43
CA LYS A 118 -0.05 4.82 7.14
C LYS A 118 0.54 6.21 7.37
N ARG A 119 -0.05 7.01 8.25
CA ARG A 119 0.51 8.32 8.65
C ARG A 119 1.92 8.16 9.19
N THR A 120 2.11 7.32 10.20
CA THR A 120 3.41 7.07 10.84
C THR A 120 4.46 6.51 9.87
N LYS A 121 4.07 5.64 8.93
CA LYS A 121 4.99 5.00 7.97
C LYS A 121 5.35 5.91 6.80
N ASP A 122 4.43 6.74 6.36
CA ASP A 122 4.66 7.71 5.28
C ASP A 122 5.32 8.99 5.81
N SER A 123 5.23 9.27 7.12
CA SER A 123 6.00 10.31 7.81
C SER A 123 7.35 9.77 8.25
N ILE A 124 8.43 10.21 7.61
CA ILE A 124 9.75 10.11 8.24
C ILE A 124 9.98 11.47 8.91
N GLY A 125 10.00 11.47 10.25
CA GLY A 125 10.28 12.68 11.01
C GLY A 125 11.65 13.23 10.65
N PHE A 126 11.69 14.30 9.87
CA PHE A 126 12.93 15.02 9.59
C PHE A 126 13.06 16.14 10.60
N MET A 127 13.99 15.98 11.55
CA MET A 127 14.30 16.99 12.57
C MET A 127 13.09 17.39 13.44
N GLY A 128 12.31 16.40 13.91
CA GLY A 128 11.29 16.54 14.95
C GLY A 128 10.05 17.40 14.64
N PHE A 129 10.00 18.15 13.54
CA PHE A 129 8.93 19.13 13.29
C PHE A 129 8.17 18.98 11.97
N LEU A 130 8.66 18.18 11.00
CA LEU A 130 8.00 18.02 9.70
C LEU A 130 7.73 16.55 9.37
N GLU A 131 6.45 16.20 9.26
CA GLU A 131 5.97 14.96 8.65
C GLU A 131 6.17 15.05 7.13
N MET A 132 7.35 14.65 6.67
CA MET A 132 7.67 14.64 5.23
C MET A 132 7.29 13.28 4.64
N HIS A 133 6.47 13.31 3.58
CA HIS A 133 6.13 12.11 2.79
C HIS A 133 7.42 11.44 2.26
N LYS A 134 7.52 10.11 2.39
CA LYS A 134 8.72 9.33 2.00
C LYS A 134 9.24 9.60 0.58
N ASN A 135 8.36 9.90 -0.38
CA ASN A 135 8.80 10.30 -1.73
C ASN A 135 9.41 11.70 -1.77
N PHE A 136 8.90 12.65 -0.97
CA PHE A 136 9.44 13.99 -0.92
C PHE A 136 10.87 13.99 -0.35
N TYR A 137 11.12 13.19 0.70
CA TYR A 137 12.48 13.00 1.21
C TYR A 137 13.43 12.43 0.16
N ARG A 138 13.03 11.37 -0.56
CA ARG A 138 13.86 10.78 -1.63
C ARG A 138 14.12 11.78 -2.75
N PHE A 139 13.11 12.53 -3.17
CA PHE A 139 13.26 13.57 -4.16
C PHE A 139 14.23 14.67 -3.70
N PHE A 140 14.06 15.17 -2.47
CA PHE A 140 14.89 16.24 -1.92
C PHE A 140 16.36 15.80 -1.73
N MET A 141 16.59 14.55 -1.29
CA MET A 141 17.94 13.99 -1.16
C MET A 141 18.64 13.84 -2.52
N TRP A 142 17.94 13.36 -3.55
CA TRP A 142 18.53 13.31 -4.89
C TRP A 142 18.70 14.69 -5.50
N PHE A 143 17.78 15.62 -5.24
CA PHE A 143 17.88 17.01 -5.68
C PHE A 143 19.15 17.67 -5.13
N ILE A 144 19.42 17.54 -3.82
CA ILE A 144 20.63 18.14 -3.23
C ILE A 144 21.92 17.52 -3.78
N ILE A 145 21.91 16.20 -4.04
CA ILE A 145 23.03 15.51 -4.69
C ILE A 145 23.28 16.08 -6.09
N VAL A 146 22.23 16.23 -6.91
CA VAL A 146 22.34 16.76 -8.28
C VAL A 146 22.84 18.20 -8.28
N VAL A 147 22.30 19.05 -7.40
CA VAL A 147 22.74 20.45 -7.27
C VAL A 147 24.21 20.54 -6.88
N LEU A 148 24.63 19.74 -5.89
CA LEU A 148 26.01 19.73 -5.42
C LEU A 148 26.98 19.24 -6.50
N LEU A 149 26.58 18.20 -7.25
CA LEU A 149 27.36 17.66 -8.36
C LEU A 149 27.46 18.70 -9.50
N GLY A 150 26.39 19.42 -9.79
CA GLY A 150 26.39 20.53 -10.75
C GLY A 150 27.36 21.65 -10.36
N LEU A 151 27.31 22.11 -9.10
CA LEU A 151 28.24 23.10 -8.55
C LEU A 151 29.69 22.60 -8.60
N PHE A 152 29.94 21.34 -8.25
CA PHE A 152 31.26 20.74 -8.29
C PHE A 152 31.84 20.73 -9.71
N LEU A 153 31.04 20.34 -10.71
CA LEU A 153 31.46 20.39 -12.11
C LEU A 153 31.74 21.82 -12.59
N LEU A 154 30.92 22.78 -12.16
CA LEU A 154 31.11 24.20 -12.48
C LEU A 154 32.44 24.71 -11.90
N PHE A 155 32.72 24.42 -10.62
CA PHE A 155 34.00 24.75 -9.99
C PHE A 155 35.17 24.07 -10.67
N PHE A 156 35.05 22.79 -11.02
CA PHE A 156 36.11 22.06 -11.72
C PHE A 156 36.43 22.68 -13.08
N TYR A 157 35.40 23.05 -13.85
CA TYR A 157 35.56 23.72 -15.13
C TYR A 157 36.26 25.09 -14.97
N LYS A 158 35.79 25.91 -14.02
CA LYS A 158 36.40 27.23 -13.73
C LYS A 158 37.83 27.10 -13.23
N PHE A 159 38.12 26.11 -12.39
CA PHE A 159 39.46 25.84 -11.88
C PHE A 159 40.42 25.46 -13.01
N LYS A 160 40.01 24.58 -13.94
CA LYS A 160 40.82 24.26 -15.12
C LYS A 160 41.11 25.47 -16.00
N GLN A 161 40.10 26.29 -16.29
CA GLN A 161 40.29 27.50 -17.08
C GLN A 161 41.27 28.47 -16.41
N SER A 162 41.13 28.67 -15.09
CA SER A 162 42.02 29.53 -14.31
C SER A 162 43.45 29.00 -14.27
N ASN A 163 43.64 27.68 -14.21
CA ASN A 163 44.96 27.08 -14.17
C ASN A 163 45.72 27.29 -15.49
N ILE A 164 45.05 27.13 -16.63
CA ILE A 164 45.63 27.37 -17.97
C ILE A 164 46.08 28.83 -18.12
N VAL A 165 45.25 29.79 -17.70
CA VAL A 165 45.60 31.22 -17.76
C VAL A 165 46.81 31.53 -16.87
N THR A 166 46.87 30.95 -15.68
CA THR A 166 47.99 31.13 -14.75
C THR A 166 49.29 30.54 -15.30
N GLU A 167 49.23 29.37 -15.93
CA GLU A 167 50.38 28.74 -16.55
C GLU A 167 50.91 29.56 -17.73
N TYR A 168 50.01 30.07 -18.58
CA TYR A 168 50.37 30.97 -19.68
C TYR A 168 51.02 32.27 -19.17
N ALA A 169 50.45 32.90 -18.14
CA ALA A 169 51.00 34.11 -17.55
C ALA A 169 52.39 33.89 -16.95
N LYS A 170 52.63 32.74 -16.30
CA LYS A 170 53.96 32.36 -15.80
C LYS A 170 54.97 32.16 -16.93
N SER A 171 54.57 31.50 -18.03
CA SER A 171 55.43 31.33 -19.20
C SER A 171 55.80 32.69 -19.81
N ALA A 172 54.81 33.55 -20.04
CA ALA A 172 55.04 34.89 -20.61
C ALA A 172 55.95 35.76 -19.72
N LEU A 173 55.84 35.61 -18.40
CA LEU A 173 56.72 36.31 -17.46
C LEU A 173 58.16 35.79 -17.56
N ASN A 174 58.34 34.47 -17.65
CA ASN A 174 59.67 33.87 -17.82
C ASN A 174 60.31 34.28 -19.15
N ASP A 175 59.54 34.31 -20.24
CA ASP A 175 60.01 34.77 -21.56
C ASP A 175 60.44 36.25 -21.51
N LEU A 176 59.66 37.09 -20.81
CA LEU A 176 59.98 38.51 -20.62
C LEU A 176 61.23 38.73 -19.75
N GLU A 177 61.40 37.94 -18.69
CA GLU A 177 62.60 37.99 -17.86
C GLU A 177 63.86 37.58 -18.65
N GLU A 178 63.76 36.56 -19.50
CA GLU A 178 64.84 36.14 -20.38
C GLU A 178 65.18 37.22 -21.41
N GLU A 179 64.17 37.83 -22.04
CA GLU A 179 64.36 38.93 -22.99
C GLU A 179 65.00 40.14 -22.29
N TYR A 180 64.53 40.49 -21.09
CA TYR A 180 65.06 41.61 -20.31
C TYR A 180 66.51 41.36 -19.87
N ALA A 181 66.83 40.14 -19.42
CA ALA A 181 68.19 39.74 -19.08
C ALA A 181 69.11 39.84 -20.31
N THR A 182 68.66 39.35 -21.46
CA THR A 182 69.39 39.43 -22.73
C THR A 182 69.60 40.87 -23.18
N HIS A 183 68.58 41.72 -23.06
CA HIS A 183 68.67 43.14 -23.39
C HIS A 183 69.66 43.86 -22.46
N ARG A 184 69.61 43.58 -21.15
CA ARG A 184 70.52 44.12 -20.15
C ARG A 184 71.97 43.73 -20.43
N GLN A 185 72.23 42.46 -20.75
CA GLN A 185 73.56 41.99 -21.14
C GLN A 185 74.08 42.72 -22.38
N LYS A 186 73.26 42.84 -23.43
CA LYS A 186 73.61 43.57 -24.66
C LYS A 186 73.88 45.05 -24.40
N ALA A 187 73.09 45.70 -23.54
CA ALA A 187 73.29 47.10 -23.17
C ALA A 187 74.63 47.29 -22.43
N LEU A 188 74.93 46.44 -21.45
CA LEU A 188 76.21 46.45 -20.73
C LEU A 188 77.39 46.22 -21.67
N GLU A 189 77.29 45.27 -22.61
CA GLU A 189 78.34 45.05 -23.61
C GLU A 189 78.56 46.28 -24.49
N ARG A 190 77.51 46.99 -24.88
CA ARG A 190 77.62 48.23 -25.66
C ARG A 190 78.34 49.32 -24.88
N GLU A 191 77.98 49.51 -23.62
CA GLU A 191 78.63 50.48 -22.73
C GLU A 191 80.10 50.13 -22.50
N GLN A 192 80.41 48.87 -22.21
CA GLN A 192 81.79 48.40 -22.04
C GLN A 192 82.62 48.59 -23.32
N ARG A 193 82.06 48.27 -24.50
CA ARG A 193 82.73 48.50 -25.79
C ARG A 193 82.92 49.98 -26.06
N ALA A 194 81.95 50.83 -25.72
CA ALA A 194 82.05 52.28 -25.87
C ALA A 194 83.15 52.87 -24.96
N MET A 195 83.22 52.44 -23.70
CA MET A 195 84.26 52.86 -22.75
C MET A 195 85.65 52.42 -23.20
N ARG A 196 85.80 51.18 -23.70
CA ARG A 196 87.09 50.72 -24.27
C ARG A 196 87.53 51.59 -25.45
N LYS A 197 86.62 51.87 -26.39
CA LYS A 197 86.90 52.77 -27.54
C LYS A 197 87.27 54.18 -27.07
N LEU A 198 86.57 54.73 -26.07
CA LEU A 198 86.89 56.05 -25.51
C LEU A 198 88.31 56.06 -24.91
N GLN A 199 88.68 55.02 -24.16
CA GLN A 199 89.99 54.93 -23.54
C GLN A 199 91.11 54.74 -24.57
N ASP A 200 90.87 53.97 -25.63
CA ASP A 200 91.79 53.84 -26.76
C ASP A 200 92.02 55.18 -27.46
N GLU A 201 90.96 55.98 -27.67
CA GLU A 201 91.07 57.34 -28.23
C GLU A 201 91.83 58.30 -27.29
N ILE A 202 91.60 58.24 -25.98
CA ILE A 202 92.35 59.03 -24.99
C ILE A 202 93.84 58.65 -24.99
N ASN A 203 94.16 57.35 -24.96
CA ASN A 203 95.53 56.87 -24.98
C ASN A 203 96.24 57.29 -26.28
N LYS A 204 95.58 57.14 -27.43
CA LYS A 204 96.10 57.56 -28.74
C LYS A 204 96.40 59.06 -28.80
N ASN A 205 95.52 59.90 -28.24
CA ASN A 205 95.76 61.34 -28.15
C ASN A 205 96.93 61.69 -27.19
N LYS A 206 97.10 60.94 -26.10
CA LYS A 206 98.22 61.13 -25.16
C LYS A 206 99.57 60.81 -25.80
N TYR A 207 99.67 59.76 -26.62
CA TYR A 207 100.87 59.44 -27.40
C TYR A 207 101.17 60.43 -28.53
N LYS A 208 100.15 61.14 -29.05
CA LYS A 208 100.33 62.20 -30.05
C LYS A 208 100.88 63.50 -29.47
N ASN A 209 100.61 63.80 -28.20
CA ASN A 209 101.03 65.04 -27.51
C ASN A 209 102.40 64.94 -26.79
N THR A 210 103.10 63.80 -26.88
CA THR A 210 104.44 63.59 -26.28
C THR A 210 105.59 63.55 -27.30
N LYS A 211 105.39 64.11 -28.50
CA LYS A 211 106.44 64.48 -29.46
C LYS A 211 106.53 65.98 -29.55
#